data_AF-A0A8F5GCG8-F1
#
_entry.id   AF-A0A8F5GCG8-F1
#
_cell.length_a   1.000
_cell.length_b   1.000
_cell.length_c   1.000
_cell.angle_alpha   90.00
_cell.angle_beta   90.00
_cell.angle_gamma   90.00
#
_symmetry.space_group_name_H-M   'P 1'
#
loop_
_entity.id
_entity.type
_entity.pdbx_description
1 polymer ?
#
loop_
_entity_poly.entity_id
_entity_poly.type
_entity_poly.pdbx_seq_one_letter_code
_entity_poly.pdbx_strand_id
1 'polypeptide(L)'
;NLINLSDYNIFMSFTYLLINNKKPIFNNYSNYSNFSGAFAVIRNIHNSTNTIATFSSEEEKWKIILCKKGPMQYAHQLAIKHLNSKKPVTNIIINEILAYCNITVSEEKLNYLINSPSIIIKDLDKKESKKIIKANIGSPGSKIQIPGVYIFKHKLTGEKYVGSSSQLALRLNRHLNYCKNNKPTGKFLPLLYKDKFKNFTLEIIPLVKNYNYKSEIVLEQYYLLDPSYNLNTVKVANNPSGSNAKPLFMYNRDKTILYYSSTQQIDFIKNLNISHFTFSKHLKKGSYYLGKYLFTREPVLRAKVKDITLLELALQLEKDRKLFNKNKPLNSLSNSVLMCLDNNSLAEDDNIKMLFFSVGKCVEYLRNNGFPATQTTLVKRINTGISYYGYIFKYV
;
A
#
# COMPACT_ATOMS: atom_id res chain seq x y z
N ASN A 1 -35.34 -25.07 -7.45
CA ASN A 1 -33.88 -25.26 -7.51
C ASN A 1 -33.25 -23.92 -7.79
N LEU A 2 -32.98 -23.16 -6.73
CA LEU A 2 -32.66 -21.74 -6.81
C LEU A 2 -31.15 -21.52 -6.88
N ILE A 3 -30.76 -20.49 -7.61
CA ILE A 3 -29.40 -19.95 -7.63
C ILE A 3 -29.14 -19.35 -6.24
N ASN A 4 -28.06 -19.81 -5.61
CA ASN A 4 -27.65 -19.36 -4.27
C ASN A 4 -27.25 -17.88 -4.34
N LEU A 5 -27.79 -17.04 -3.46
CA LEU A 5 -27.77 -15.58 -3.62
C LEU A 5 -26.52 -14.96 -2.93
N SER A 6 -25.71 -15.80 -2.28
CA SER A 6 -24.46 -15.56 -1.52
C SER A 6 -23.32 -14.86 -2.25
N ASP A 7 -23.41 -14.76 -3.57
CA ASP A 7 -22.28 -14.43 -4.43
C ASP A 7 -22.32 -12.97 -4.94
N TYR A 8 -23.38 -12.22 -4.64
CA TYR A 8 -23.58 -10.88 -5.22
C TYR A 8 -23.04 -9.72 -4.37
N ASN A 9 -23.13 -9.81 -3.04
CA ASN A 9 -22.93 -8.65 -2.17
C ASN A 9 -21.49 -8.47 -1.64
N ILE A 10 -20.64 -9.49 -1.85
CA ILE A 10 -19.17 -9.42 -1.77
C ILE A 10 -18.60 -8.21 -2.55
N PHE A 11 -19.37 -7.64 -3.49
CA PHE A 11 -18.97 -6.53 -4.34
C PHE A 11 -18.95 -5.12 -3.75
N MET A 12 -19.71 -4.85 -2.68
CA MET A 12 -19.92 -3.46 -2.26
C MET A 12 -19.09 -3.01 -1.05
N SER A 13 -18.39 -3.91 -0.38
CA SER A 13 -17.66 -3.60 0.86
C SER A 13 -16.30 -2.91 0.65
N PHE A 14 -15.74 -2.91 -0.57
CA PHE A 14 -14.41 -2.35 -0.84
C PHE A 14 -14.36 -0.86 -1.21
N THR A 15 -15.50 -0.22 -1.45
CA THR A 15 -15.57 1.18 -1.88
C THR A 15 -15.51 2.19 -0.73
N TYR A 16 -15.91 1.80 0.50
CA TYR A 16 -16.11 2.77 1.59
C TYR A 16 -14.82 3.23 2.29
N LEU A 17 -13.76 2.42 2.29
CA LEU A 17 -12.48 2.74 2.95
C LEU A 17 -11.67 3.87 2.27
N LEU A 18 -12.12 4.36 1.11
CA LEU A 18 -11.48 5.44 0.35
C LEU A 18 -12.12 6.83 0.54
N ILE A 19 -13.32 6.93 1.15
CA ILE A 19 -14.14 8.15 1.03
C ILE A 19 -14.03 9.11 2.24
N ASN A 20 -13.93 8.61 3.48
CA ASN A 20 -14.12 9.44 4.69
C ASN A 20 -12.86 9.90 5.44
N ASN A 21 -11.78 10.25 4.71
CA ASN A 21 -10.66 11.03 5.27
C ASN A 21 -10.74 12.51 4.86
N LYS A 22 -11.86 13.18 5.19
CA LYS A 22 -11.96 14.64 5.19
C LYS A 22 -12.87 15.17 6.31
N LYS A 23 -12.26 15.85 7.29
CA LYS A 23 -12.65 17.19 7.76
C LYS A 23 -11.47 17.82 8.54
N PRO A 24 -11.38 19.16 8.68
CA PRO A 24 -10.20 19.86 8.15
C PRO A 24 -9.59 20.85 9.14
N ILE A 25 -8.56 21.59 8.70
CA ILE A 25 -8.28 22.93 9.24
C ILE A 25 -8.10 23.92 8.07
N PHE A 26 -8.82 25.04 8.18
CA PHE A 26 -8.93 26.22 7.30
C PHE A 26 -9.74 26.14 5.98
N ASN A 27 -10.90 26.82 6.04
CA ASN A 27 -11.68 27.36 4.93
C ASN A 27 -10.88 28.40 4.12
N ASN A 28 -11.21 28.55 2.83
CA ASN A 28 -11.81 29.81 2.34
C ASN A 28 -12.20 29.74 0.84
N TYR A 29 -13.46 30.10 0.53
CA TYR A 29 -14.03 30.45 -0.79
C TYR A 29 -13.89 29.42 -1.96
N SER A 30 -14.76 29.36 -2.96
CA SER A 30 -16.21 29.66 -3.10
C SER A 30 -16.70 29.09 -4.45
N ASN A 31 -17.99 28.75 -4.52
CA ASN A 31 -18.85 28.46 -5.69
C ASN A 31 -18.27 28.58 -7.12
N TYR A 32 -18.50 27.54 -7.94
CA TYR A 32 -19.03 27.53 -9.33
C TYR A 32 -18.89 26.06 -9.82
N SER A 33 -19.93 25.22 -9.77
CA SER A 33 -21.11 25.11 -10.66
C SER A 33 -20.96 24.00 -11.70
N ASN A 34 -21.85 23.01 -11.60
CA ASN A 34 -22.41 22.12 -12.64
C ASN A 34 -21.69 21.98 -13.99
N PHE A 35 -21.47 20.73 -14.42
CA PHE A 35 -22.05 20.27 -15.69
C PHE A 35 -22.38 18.78 -15.67
N SER A 36 -23.62 18.45 -16.00
CA SER A 36 -24.13 17.10 -16.22
C SER A 36 -24.13 16.78 -17.71
N GLY A 37 -23.89 15.53 -18.10
CA GLY A 37 -23.93 15.11 -19.51
C GLY A 37 -23.91 13.60 -19.66
N ALA A 38 -25.07 13.02 -19.94
CA ALA A 38 -25.23 11.59 -20.22
C ALA A 38 -25.10 11.31 -21.72
N PHE A 39 -24.52 10.16 -22.08
CA PHE A 39 -24.75 9.39 -23.31
C PHE A 39 -24.09 8.01 -23.10
N ALA A 40 -24.54 6.87 -23.62
CA ALA A 40 -25.82 6.34 -24.07
C ALA A 40 -25.49 4.88 -24.44
N VAL A 41 -26.35 3.92 -24.08
CA VAL A 41 -26.08 2.50 -24.33
C VAL A 41 -26.54 2.14 -25.75
N ILE A 42 -25.67 1.52 -26.54
CA ILE A 42 -26.05 0.80 -27.76
C ILE A 42 -25.75 -0.69 -27.55
N ARG A 43 -26.79 -1.52 -27.62
CA ARG A 43 -26.68 -2.98 -27.78
C ARG A 43 -26.46 -3.30 -29.27
N ASN A 44 -25.70 -4.35 -29.57
CA ASN A 44 -25.98 -5.19 -30.74
C ASN A 44 -25.50 -6.65 -30.56
N ILE A 45 -26.06 -7.53 -31.39
CA ILE A 45 -26.29 -8.98 -31.21
C ILE A 45 -26.23 -9.62 -32.62
N HIS A 46 -25.79 -10.86 -32.91
CA HIS A 46 -25.52 -12.08 -32.12
C HIS A 46 -24.28 -12.84 -32.67
N ASN A 47 -23.74 -13.78 -31.87
CA ASN A 47 -23.17 -15.10 -32.25
C ASN A 47 -22.21 -15.28 -33.45
N SER A 48 -21.04 -15.85 -33.16
CA SER A 48 -20.85 -17.30 -33.40
C SER A 48 -19.87 -17.90 -32.39
N THR A 49 -19.98 -19.21 -32.15
CA THR A 49 -19.39 -19.92 -31.01
C THR A 49 -18.01 -20.50 -31.29
N ASN A 50 -17.07 -20.35 -30.35
CA ASN A 50 -16.13 -21.42 -30.00
C ASN A 50 -15.71 -21.31 -28.53
N THR A 51 -15.47 -22.46 -27.91
CA THR A 51 -15.46 -22.66 -26.45
C THR A 51 -14.23 -22.09 -25.75
N ILE A 52 -14.42 -21.09 -24.90
CA ILE A 52 -13.45 -20.65 -23.88
C ILE A 52 -14.05 -20.94 -22.51
N ALA A 53 -13.34 -21.72 -21.68
CA ALA A 53 -13.76 -22.00 -20.32
C ALA A 53 -13.78 -20.71 -19.49
N THR A 54 -14.98 -20.26 -19.11
CA THR A 54 -15.20 -19.02 -18.37
C THR A 54 -14.81 -19.15 -16.90
N PHE A 55 -13.54 -18.92 -16.59
CA PHE A 55 -13.13 -18.53 -15.22
C PHE A 55 -13.63 -17.10 -14.97
N SER A 56 -14.84 -17.00 -14.43
CA SER A 56 -15.67 -15.78 -14.50
C SER A 56 -15.45 -14.79 -13.36
N SER A 57 -14.87 -13.63 -13.69
CA SER A 57 -15.02 -12.33 -13.00
C SER A 57 -14.52 -12.16 -11.56
N GLU A 58 -14.68 -13.12 -10.64
CA GLU A 58 -14.36 -12.92 -9.23
C GLU A 58 -12.87 -12.76 -8.97
N GLU A 59 -12.02 -13.49 -9.70
CA GLU A 59 -10.58 -13.25 -9.62
C GLU A 59 -10.19 -11.82 -10.03
N GLU A 60 -10.82 -11.24 -11.05
CA GLU A 60 -10.53 -9.85 -11.47
C GLU A 60 -11.01 -8.84 -10.44
N LYS A 61 -12.13 -9.15 -9.81
CA LYS A 61 -12.71 -8.39 -8.72
C LYS A 61 -11.82 -8.40 -7.48
N TRP A 62 -11.26 -9.54 -7.07
CA TRP A 62 -10.28 -9.62 -5.96
C TRP A 62 -8.94 -8.91 -6.29
N LYS A 63 -8.54 -8.83 -7.58
CA LYS A 63 -7.36 -8.05 -8.03
C LYS A 63 -7.55 -6.53 -7.87
N ILE A 64 -8.77 -6.02 -8.04
CA ILE A 64 -9.14 -4.60 -7.77
C ILE A 64 -9.09 -4.31 -6.27
N ILE A 65 -9.71 -5.21 -5.50
CA ILE A 65 -9.85 -5.17 -4.04
C ILE A 65 -8.49 -5.11 -3.32
N LEU A 66 -7.53 -5.97 -3.70
CA LEU A 66 -6.23 -6.08 -3.00
C LEU A 66 -5.21 -4.98 -3.37
N CYS A 67 -5.60 -3.94 -4.12
CA CYS A 67 -4.69 -2.92 -4.68
C CYS A 67 -3.49 -3.52 -5.41
N LYS A 68 -3.67 -4.68 -6.07
CA LYS A 68 -2.62 -5.44 -6.76
C LYS A 68 -3.17 -6.05 -8.05
N LYS A 69 -3.16 -5.28 -9.13
CA LYS A 69 -3.24 -5.83 -10.48
C LYS A 69 -1.89 -6.44 -10.87
N GLY A 70 -1.89 -7.43 -11.76
CA GLY A 70 -0.69 -8.10 -12.25
C GLY A 70 -0.40 -9.48 -11.61
N PRO A 71 0.45 -10.30 -12.24
CA PRO A 71 0.84 -11.61 -11.71
C PRO A 71 1.59 -11.46 -10.37
N MET A 72 1.71 -12.55 -9.61
CA MET A 72 2.48 -12.60 -8.34
C MET A 72 4.01 -12.45 -8.51
N GLN A 73 4.46 -11.88 -9.65
CA GLN A 73 5.80 -11.35 -9.82
C GLN A 73 5.88 -10.07 -9.01
N TYR A 74 6.71 -10.05 -7.97
CA TYR A 74 6.95 -8.84 -7.19
C TYR A 74 7.37 -7.69 -8.14
N ALA A 75 6.93 -6.46 -7.89
CA ALA A 75 7.23 -5.31 -8.76
C ALA A 75 8.75 -5.15 -9.07
N HIS A 76 9.63 -5.60 -8.17
CA HIS A 76 11.07 -5.63 -8.41
C HIS A 76 11.50 -6.65 -9.47
N GLN A 77 10.85 -7.81 -9.55
CA GLN A 77 11.08 -8.82 -10.58
C GLN A 77 10.60 -8.31 -11.95
N LEU A 78 9.44 -7.65 -12.01
CA LEU A 78 8.94 -7.02 -13.22
C LEU A 78 9.93 -5.94 -13.73
N ALA A 79 10.40 -5.07 -12.85
CA ALA A 79 11.41 -4.05 -13.18
C ALA A 79 12.74 -4.67 -13.65
N ILE A 80 13.25 -5.70 -12.97
CA ILE A 80 14.50 -6.40 -13.37
C ILE A 80 14.31 -7.14 -14.70
N LYS A 81 13.19 -7.84 -14.90
CA LYS A 81 12.86 -8.53 -16.15
C LYS A 81 12.81 -7.55 -17.32
N HIS A 82 12.22 -6.38 -17.12
CA HIS A 82 12.19 -5.32 -18.13
C HIS A 82 13.59 -4.77 -18.43
N LEU A 83 14.37 -4.40 -17.41
CA LEU A 83 15.77 -3.94 -17.57
C LEU A 83 16.62 -4.95 -18.36
N ASN A 84 16.48 -6.24 -18.05
CA ASN A 84 17.18 -7.33 -18.76
C ASN A 84 16.70 -7.50 -20.22
N SER A 85 15.44 -7.16 -20.51
CA SER A 85 14.86 -7.29 -21.86
C SER A 85 15.35 -6.23 -22.86
N LYS A 86 15.92 -5.11 -22.38
CA LYS A 86 16.37 -3.95 -23.18
C LYS A 86 15.31 -3.34 -24.11
N LYS A 87 14.02 -3.66 -23.90
CA LYS A 87 12.89 -3.07 -24.64
C LYS A 87 12.63 -1.63 -24.17
N PRO A 88 12.02 -0.76 -24.99
CA PRO A 88 11.59 0.56 -24.55
C PRO A 88 10.54 0.47 -23.42
N VAL A 89 10.56 1.45 -22.52
CA VAL A 89 9.59 1.57 -21.43
C VAL A 89 8.24 2.00 -21.99
N THR A 90 7.17 1.26 -21.72
CA THR A 90 5.80 1.61 -22.11
C THR A 90 4.91 1.85 -20.90
N ASN A 91 3.76 2.50 -21.11
CA ASN A 91 2.72 2.66 -20.09
C ASN A 91 2.23 1.30 -19.54
N ILE A 92 2.14 0.26 -20.37
CA ILE A 92 1.75 -1.10 -19.96
C ILE A 92 2.71 -1.62 -18.88
N ILE A 93 4.02 -1.54 -19.13
CA ILE A 93 5.06 -2.00 -18.20
C ILE A 93 5.05 -1.18 -16.90
N ILE A 94 4.88 0.14 -17.00
CA ILE A 94 4.75 1.00 -15.81
C ILE A 94 3.50 0.66 -15.00
N ASN A 95 2.36 0.40 -15.67
CA ASN A 95 1.11 0.02 -15.02
C ASN A 95 1.23 -1.34 -14.32
N GLU A 96 1.88 -2.33 -14.93
CA GLU A 96 2.18 -3.61 -14.28
C GLU A 96 3.06 -3.42 -13.02
N ILE A 97 4.11 -2.61 -13.11
CA ILE A 97 5.05 -2.39 -12.01
C ILE A 97 4.44 -1.56 -10.88
N LEU A 98 3.60 -0.57 -11.17
CA LEU A 98 2.99 0.32 -10.18
C LEU A 98 1.58 -0.09 -9.72
N ALA A 99 1.02 -1.18 -10.27
CA ALA A 99 -0.29 -1.69 -9.89
C ALA A 99 -0.43 -1.94 -8.38
N TYR A 100 0.64 -2.35 -7.69
CA TYR A 100 0.66 -2.55 -6.23
C TYR A 100 0.46 -1.26 -5.40
N CYS A 101 0.62 -0.09 -6.02
CA CYS A 101 0.36 1.23 -5.44
C CYS A 101 -1.01 1.82 -5.85
N ASN A 102 -1.81 1.05 -6.60
CA ASN A 102 -3.01 1.48 -7.31
C ASN A 102 -2.76 2.77 -8.12
N ILE A 103 -1.75 2.74 -9.00
CA ILE A 103 -1.39 3.82 -9.93
C ILE A 103 -1.48 3.28 -11.35
N THR A 104 -2.18 4.01 -12.21
CA THR A 104 -2.28 3.72 -13.64
C THR A 104 -2.09 5.00 -14.47
N VAL A 105 -1.47 4.87 -15.63
CA VAL A 105 -1.22 5.96 -16.58
C VAL A 105 -1.63 5.54 -18.00
N SER A 106 -2.28 6.44 -18.74
CA SER A 106 -2.48 6.29 -20.19
C SER A 106 -1.19 6.59 -20.95
N GLU A 107 -1.10 6.17 -22.21
CA GLU A 107 0.08 6.44 -23.04
C GLU A 107 0.27 7.94 -23.27
N GLU A 108 -0.79 8.66 -23.64
CA GLU A 108 -0.81 10.12 -23.77
C GLU A 108 -0.27 10.84 -22.53
N LYS A 109 -0.71 10.42 -21.33
CA LYS A 109 -0.30 11.03 -20.06
C LYS A 109 1.15 10.67 -19.73
N LEU A 110 1.62 9.46 -20.06
CA LEU A 110 3.04 9.13 -19.93
C LEU A 110 3.88 10.01 -20.87
N ASN A 111 3.46 10.15 -22.12
CA ASN A 111 4.12 10.98 -23.13
C ASN A 111 4.14 12.47 -22.73
N TYR A 112 3.10 12.98 -22.06
CA TYR A 112 3.11 14.31 -21.45
C TYR A 112 4.13 14.45 -20.30
N LEU A 113 4.24 13.42 -19.45
CA LEU A 113 5.16 13.45 -18.30
C LEU A 113 6.63 13.36 -18.70
N ILE A 114 6.99 12.51 -19.66
CA ILE A 114 8.39 12.38 -20.13
C ILE A 114 8.86 13.63 -20.89
N ASN A 115 7.95 14.39 -21.51
CA ASN A 115 8.22 15.64 -22.21
C ASN A 115 7.98 16.88 -21.33
N SER A 116 7.80 16.72 -20.01
CA SER A 116 7.64 17.84 -19.08
C SER A 116 8.94 18.66 -18.99
N PRO A 117 8.86 20.00 -18.94
CA PRO A 117 10.05 20.85 -18.98
C PRO A 117 10.97 20.61 -17.79
N SER A 118 12.27 20.47 -18.05
CA SER A 118 13.29 20.26 -17.02
C SER A 118 14.23 21.46 -16.87
N ILE A 119 14.81 21.60 -15.68
CA ILE A 119 15.73 22.67 -15.30
C ILE A 119 17.07 22.02 -14.97
N ILE A 120 18.09 22.28 -15.77
CA ILE A 120 19.43 21.69 -15.60
C ILE A 120 20.35 22.66 -14.87
N ILE A 121 20.84 22.24 -13.71
CA ILE A 121 21.75 22.97 -12.85
C ILE A 121 23.12 22.32 -12.92
N LYS A 122 24.07 22.99 -13.58
CA LYS A 122 25.41 22.46 -13.82
C LYS A 122 26.31 22.49 -12.57
N ASP A 123 26.20 23.51 -11.73
CA ASP A 123 27.15 23.77 -10.63
C ASP A 123 26.44 23.92 -9.28
N LEU A 124 26.18 22.79 -8.61
CA LEU A 124 25.37 22.73 -7.39
C LEU A 124 25.96 23.44 -6.15
N ASP A 125 27.26 23.73 -6.18
CA ASP A 125 28.02 24.40 -5.13
C ASP A 125 27.85 25.93 -5.13
N LYS A 126 27.44 26.53 -6.26
CA LYS A 126 27.26 27.98 -6.41
C LYS A 126 26.02 28.51 -5.68
N LYS A 127 26.08 29.75 -5.17
CA LYS A 127 24.93 30.41 -4.52
C LYS A 127 23.80 30.69 -5.51
N GLU A 128 24.16 30.94 -6.76
CA GLU A 128 23.30 31.21 -7.91
C GLU A 128 22.39 30.02 -8.19
N SER A 129 22.94 28.80 -8.16
CA SER A 129 22.19 27.55 -8.27
C SER A 129 21.14 27.41 -7.17
N LYS A 130 21.45 27.79 -5.93
CA LYS A 130 20.45 27.81 -4.84
C LYS A 130 19.33 28.83 -5.08
N LYS A 131 19.64 29.98 -5.70
CA LYS A 131 18.61 30.96 -6.13
C LYS A 131 17.73 30.39 -7.24
N ILE A 132 18.31 29.76 -8.26
CA ILE A 132 17.58 29.12 -9.38
C ILE A 132 16.64 28.02 -8.86
N ILE A 133 17.09 27.15 -7.96
CA ILE A 133 16.23 26.15 -7.31
C ILE A 133 15.06 26.85 -6.61
N LYS A 134 15.34 27.82 -5.73
CA LYS A 134 14.31 28.51 -4.95
C LYS A 134 13.29 29.23 -5.85
N ALA A 135 13.71 29.80 -6.97
CA ALA A 135 12.84 30.47 -7.92
C ALA A 135 11.87 29.52 -8.64
N ASN A 136 12.31 28.29 -8.94
CA ASN A 136 11.51 27.34 -9.73
C ASN A 136 10.63 26.38 -8.90
N ILE A 137 11.09 25.97 -7.71
CA ILE A 137 10.36 25.00 -6.87
C ILE A 137 9.99 25.54 -5.48
N GLY A 138 10.28 26.81 -5.21
CA GLY A 138 10.01 27.44 -3.92
C GLY A 138 11.03 27.07 -2.83
N SER A 139 10.65 27.34 -1.58
CA SER A 139 11.46 27.06 -0.40
C SER A 139 10.88 25.90 0.42
N PRO A 140 11.66 25.23 1.28
CA PRO A 140 11.14 24.14 2.12
C PRO A 140 9.95 24.53 2.99
N GLY A 141 9.86 25.79 3.43
CA GLY A 141 8.76 26.34 4.22
C GLY A 141 7.68 27.06 3.39
N SER A 142 7.70 26.97 2.06
CA SER A 142 6.67 27.59 1.22
C SER A 142 5.30 26.94 1.44
N LYS A 143 4.23 27.76 1.54
CA LYS A 143 2.85 27.29 1.69
C LYS A 143 2.42 26.37 0.53
N ILE A 144 2.79 26.73 -0.69
CA ILE A 144 2.62 25.91 -1.89
C ILE A 144 3.89 25.06 -2.06
N GLN A 145 3.72 23.76 -2.17
CA GLN A 145 4.77 22.80 -2.44
C GLN A 145 4.62 22.26 -3.86
N ILE A 146 5.71 22.23 -4.61
CA ILE A 146 5.70 21.79 -6.01
C ILE A 146 6.10 20.30 -6.07
N PRO A 147 5.26 19.43 -6.67
CA PRO A 147 5.58 18.03 -6.89
C PRO A 147 6.49 17.86 -8.12
N GLY A 148 7.16 16.71 -8.21
CA GLY A 148 7.87 16.29 -9.41
C GLY A 148 9.08 15.41 -9.15
N VAL A 149 9.99 15.38 -10.13
CA VAL A 149 11.15 14.49 -10.16
C VAL A 149 12.45 15.29 -10.12
N TYR A 150 13.48 14.72 -9.51
CA TYR A 150 14.82 15.27 -9.51
C TYR A 150 15.84 14.17 -9.85
N ILE A 151 16.82 14.52 -10.68
CA ILE A 151 17.85 13.62 -11.21
C ILE A 151 19.22 14.21 -10.91
N PHE A 152 20.04 13.49 -10.16
CA PHE A 152 21.45 13.80 -10.01
C PHE A 152 22.25 12.97 -11.01
N LYS A 153 23.16 13.59 -11.76
CA LYS A 153 24.11 12.91 -12.65
C LYS A 153 25.54 13.25 -12.21
N HIS A 154 26.38 12.24 -12.01
CA HIS A 154 27.79 12.46 -11.73
C HIS A 154 28.52 12.89 -13.03
N LYS A 155 29.25 14.01 -12.96
CA LYS A 155 29.89 14.64 -14.13
C LYS A 155 30.96 13.75 -14.78
N LEU A 156 31.70 12.97 -13.99
CA LEU A 156 32.81 12.15 -14.47
C LEU A 156 32.35 10.76 -14.95
N THR A 157 31.59 10.03 -14.12
CA THR A 157 31.19 8.64 -14.44
C THR A 157 29.89 8.56 -15.24
N GLY A 158 29.15 9.66 -15.39
CA GLY A 158 27.85 9.69 -16.07
C GLY A 158 26.70 9.04 -15.30
N GLU A 159 26.99 8.41 -14.17
CA GLU A 159 26.05 7.68 -13.31
C GLU A 159 24.92 8.56 -12.79
N LYS A 160 23.68 8.05 -12.85
CA LYS A 160 22.49 8.81 -12.46
C LYS A 160 21.80 8.23 -11.22
N TYR A 161 21.24 9.14 -10.42
CA TYR A 161 20.24 8.87 -9.39
C TYR A 161 18.97 9.66 -9.71
N VAL A 162 17.79 9.02 -9.65
CA VAL A 162 16.48 9.68 -9.72
C VAL A 162 15.73 9.54 -8.39
N GLY A 163 14.90 10.53 -8.07
CA GLY A 163 13.85 10.36 -7.07
C GLY A 163 12.67 11.29 -7.34
N SER A 164 11.49 10.93 -6.84
CA SER A 164 10.33 11.83 -6.80
C SER A 164 10.13 12.51 -5.45
N SER A 165 9.27 13.53 -5.43
CA SER A 165 8.66 14.07 -4.22
C SER A 165 7.40 14.85 -4.58
N SER A 166 6.35 14.74 -3.76
CA SER A 166 5.23 15.70 -3.76
C SER A 166 5.63 17.08 -3.21
N GLN A 167 6.82 17.19 -2.61
CA GLN A 167 7.40 18.38 -2.04
C GLN A 167 8.88 18.48 -2.47
N LEU A 168 9.15 18.95 -3.69
CA LEU A 168 10.51 18.97 -4.27
C LEU A 168 11.48 19.80 -3.43
N ALA A 169 11.10 21.02 -3.04
CA ALA A 169 11.98 21.93 -2.30
C ALA A 169 12.42 21.33 -0.97
N LEU A 170 11.49 20.72 -0.24
CA LEU A 170 11.78 20.06 1.04
C LEU A 170 12.68 18.82 0.85
N ARG A 171 12.44 17.99 -0.18
CA ARG A 171 13.24 16.78 -0.44
C ARG A 171 14.66 17.10 -0.90
N LEU A 172 14.82 18.06 -1.82
CA LEU A 172 16.13 18.50 -2.31
C LEU A 172 16.93 19.22 -1.22
N ASN A 173 16.28 20.02 -0.37
CA ASN A 173 16.93 20.64 0.78
C ASN A 173 17.57 19.61 1.74
N ARG A 174 16.94 18.45 1.96
CA ARG A 174 17.53 17.35 2.76
C ARG A 174 18.80 16.77 2.13
N HIS A 175 18.88 16.71 0.80
CA HIS A 175 20.07 16.20 0.10
C HIS A 175 21.21 17.23 0.11
N LEU A 176 20.89 18.51 -0.13
CA LEU A 176 21.85 19.61 -0.26
C LEU A 176 22.38 20.14 1.08
N ASN A 177 21.59 20.08 2.15
CA ASN A 177 21.93 20.57 3.50
C ASN A 177 21.99 19.41 4.52
N TYR A 178 22.52 18.26 4.13
CA TYR A 178 22.59 17.06 4.98
C TYR A 178 23.49 17.25 6.20
N CYS A 179 22.94 17.06 7.40
CA CYS A 179 23.71 17.10 8.65
C CYS A 179 24.47 15.78 8.86
N LYS A 180 25.75 15.88 9.27
CA LYS A 180 26.70 14.77 9.49
C LYS A 180 26.24 13.69 10.49
N ASN A 181 25.16 13.91 11.23
CA ASN A 181 24.72 13.06 12.34
C ASN A 181 24.03 11.76 11.89
N ASN A 182 23.68 11.63 10.61
CA ASN A 182 23.17 10.40 10.04
C ASN A 182 24.25 9.73 9.17
N LYS A 183 24.30 8.40 9.17
CA LYS A 183 25.15 7.64 8.23
C LYS A 183 24.49 7.63 6.85
N PRO A 184 25.19 8.00 5.77
CA PRO A 184 24.63 7.92 4.42
C PRO A 184 24.48 6.44 4.00
N THR A 185 23.38 6.13 3.32
CA THR A 185 23.01 4.75 2.92
C THR A 185 22.69 4.65 1.42
N GLY A 186 22.76 3.44 0.87
CA GLY A 186 22.60 3.19 -0.56
C GLY A 186 23.87 3.55 -1.35
N LYS A 187 23.78 3.68 -2.67
CA LYS A 187 24.92 4.09 -3.52
C LYS A 187 25.05 5.61 -3.64
N PHE A 188 23.93 6.30 -3.86
CA PHE A 188 23.90 7.73 -4.16
C PHE A 188 24.44 8.62 -3.03
N LEU A 189 23.91 8.51 -1.80
CA LEU A 189 24.28 9.43 -0.72
C LEU A 189 25.77 9.33 -0.32
N PRO A 190 26.38 8.14 -0.17
CA PRO A 190 27.81 8.05 0.07
C PRO A 190 28.66 8.69 -1.03
N LEU A 191 28.29 8.50 -2.30
CA LEU A 191 29.01 9.10 -3.44
C LEU A 191 28.87 10.63 -3.47
N LEU A 192 27.65 11.14 -3.30
CA LEU A 192 27.35 12.58 -3.27
C LEU A 192 28.17 13.34 -2.22
N TYR A 193 28.33 12.75 -1.03
CA TYR A 193 29.07 13.37 0.07
C TYR A 193 30.58 13.16 0.01
N LYS A 194 31.04 12.04 -0.58
CA LYS A 194 32.47 11.79 -0.84
C LYS A 194 33.01 12.76 -1.91
N ASP A 195 32.34 12.81 -3.06
CA ASP A 195 32.88 13.49 -4.26
C ASP A 195 32.44 14.98 -4.33
N LYS A 196 31.56 15.39 -3.41
CA LYS A 196 30.99 16.75 -3.22
C LYS A 196 30.10 17.22 -4.37
N PHE A 197 29.22 18.18 -4.06
CA PHE A 197 28.22 18.71 -4.99
C PHE A 197 28.79 19.24 -6.31
N LYS A 198 30.02 19.77 -6.34
CA LYS A 198 30.69 20.27 -7.55
C LYS A 198 30.80 19.24 -8.68
N ASN A 199 30.87 17.94 -8.33
CA ASN A 199 31.02 16.83 -9.26
C ASN A 199 29.67 16.31 -9.79
N PHE A 200 28.54 16.92 -9.42
CA PHE A 200 27.21 16.53 -9.87
C PHE A 200 26.51 17.66 -10.61
N THR A 201 25.70 17.28 -11.61
CA THR A 201 24.63 18.14 -12.14
C THR A 201 23.29 17.70 -11.54
N LEU A 202 22.37 18.63 -11.35
CA LEU A 202 21.00 18.36 -10.91
C LEU A 202 20.04 18.80 -12.01
N GLU A 203 19.22 17.87 -12.48
CA GLU A 203 18.05 18.13 -13.31
C GLU A 203 16.79 18.08 -12.43
N ILE A 204 15.88 19.03 -12.60
CA ILE A 204 14.63 19.12 -11.85
C ILE A 204 13.48 19.21 -12.85
N ILE A 205 12.48 18.33 -12.71
CA ILE A 205 11.28 18.30 -13.55
C ILE A 205 10.08 18.66 -12.65
N PRO A 206 9.74 19.96 -12.51
CA PRO A 206 8.62 20.41 -11.68
C PRO A 206 7.29 20.18 -12.40
N LEU A 207 6.42 19.37 -11.80
CA LEU A 207 5.10 19.06 -12.34
C LEU A 207 4.08 20.11 -11.87
N VAL A 208 4.20 21.33 -12.42
CA VAL A 208 3.36 22.48 -12.06
C VAL A 208 2.11 22.64 -12.94
N LYS A 209 2.14 22.21 -14.20
CA LYS A 209 1.00 22.27 -15.13
C LYS A 209 0.28 20.92 -15.13
N ASN A 210 -1.05 20.96 -15.09
CA ASN A 210 -1.94 19.79 -15.19
C ASN A 210 -1.55 18.62 -14.26
N TYR A 211 -1.03 18.93 -13.07
CA TYR A 211 -0.62 17.91 -12.11
C TYR A 211 -1.81 17.06 -11.68
N ASN A 212 -1.73 15.78 -12.00
CA ASN A 212 -2.65 14.77 -11.53
C ASN A 212 -1.94 13.96 -10.42
N TYR A 213 -2.68 13.53 -9.41
CA TYR A 213 -2.17 12.87 -8.22
C TYR A 213 -1.20 11.71 -8.54
N LYS A 214 -0.04 11.67 -7.88
CA LYS A 214 1.04 10.67 -8.03
C LYS A 214 1.78 10.65 -9.39
N SER A 215 1.63 11.68 -10.23
CA SER A 215 2.34 11.73 -11.53
C SER A 215 3.87 11.74 -11.40
N GLU A 216 4.40 12.23 -10.27
CA GLU A 216 5.82 12.20 -9.93
C GLU A 216 6.34 10.77 -9.70
N ILE A 217 5.50 9.86 -9.17
CA ILE A 217 5.86 8.45 -8.96
C ILE A 217 5.90 7.70 -10.30
N VAL A 218 4.98 8.01 -11.20
CA VAL A 218 4.96 7.48 -12.58
C VAL A 218 6.25 7.87 -13.33
N LEU A 219 6.62 9.16 -13.26
CA LEU A 219 7.81 9.66 -13.93
C LEU A 219 9.11 9.16 -13.30
N GLU A 220 9.18 9.02 -11.96
CA GLU A 220 10.31 8.31 -11.31
C GLU A 220 10.41 6.86 -11.78
N GLN A 221 9.29 6.14 -11.88
CA GLN A 221 9.30 4.74 -12.32
C GLN A 221 9.80 4.59 -13.76
N TYR A 222 9.44 5.50 -14.66
CA TYR A 222 9.97 5.55 -16.02
C TYR A 222 11.50 5.62 -16.02
N TYR A 223 12.09 6.56 -15.30
CA TYR A 223 13.55 6.71 -15.21
C TYR A 223 14.24 5.54 -14.47
N LEU A 224 13.61 4.93 -13.46
CA LEU A 224 14.19 3.76 -12.78
C LEU A 224 14.42 2.56 -13.72
N LEU A 225 13.65 2.48 -14.81
CA LEU A 225 13.75 1.45 -15.85
C LEU A 225 14.78 1.75 -16.94
N ASP A 226 15.43 2.94 -16.93
CA ASP A 226 16.65 3.18 -17.70
C ASP A 226 17.88 2.64 -16.91
N PRO A 227 18.70 1.75 -17.52
CA PRO A 227 19.91 1.20 -16.89
C PRO A 227 20.91 2.25 -16.36
N SER A 228 20.97 3.44 -16.96
CA SER A 228 21.89 4.52 -16.55
C SER A 228 21.58 5.12 -15.17
N TYR A 229 20.39 4.87 -14.62
CA TYR A 229 20.03 5.21 -13.23
C TYR A 229 20.53 4.16 -12.25
N ASN A 230 21.84 3.95 -12.24
CA ASN A 230 22.54 2.86 -11.56
C ASN A 230 22.88 3.15 -10.08
N LEU A 231 22.74 4.41 -9.64
CA LEU A 231 22.87 4.82 -8.23
C LEU A 231 21.60 4.54 -7.42
N ASN A 232 20.47 4.27 -8.08
CA ASN A 232 19.25 3.74 -7.45
C ASN A 232 19.42 2.24 -7.15
N THR A 233 19.41 1.87 -5.88
CA THR A 233 19.45 0.47 -5.43
C THR A 233 18.11 -0.25 -5.58
N VAL A 234 17.01 0.50 -5.58
CA VAL A 234 15.64 0.00 -5.78
C VAL A 234 15.17 0.47 -7.15
N LYS A 235 14.69 -0.45 -7.99
CA LYS A 235 14.19 -0.15 -9.35
C LYS A 235 12.66 -0.01 -9.42
N VAL A 236 12.03 0.23 -8.27
CA VAL A 236 10.58 0.40 -8.12
C VAL A 236 10.30 1.67 -7.32
N ALA A 237 9.56 2.62 -7.91
CA ALA A 237 9.17 3.88 -7.28
C ALA A 237 8.13 3.65 -6.18
N ASN A 238 8.13 4.51 -5.15
CA ASN A 238 7.22 4.45 -4.00
C ASN A 238 7.17 3.08 -3.26
N ASN A 239 8.22 2.28 -3.34
CA ASN A 239 8.25 0.96 -2.70
C ASN A 239 8.22 1.10 -1.15
N PRO A 240 7.15 0.66 -0.45
CA PRO A 240 7.03 0.78 1.01
C PRO A 240 8.03 -0.11 1.76
N SER A 241 8.79 -0.96 1.07
CA SER A 241 9.87 -1.77 1.62
C SER A 241 11.03 -1.88 0.62
N GLY A 242 11.76 -0.76 0.43
CA GLY A 242 12.90 -0.69 -0.48
C GLY A 242 13.98 -1.74 -0.22
N SER A 243 14.19 -2.65 -1.19
CA SER A 243 15.23 -3.70 -1.33
C SER A 243 15.53 -4.66 -0.16
N ASN A 244 15.11 -4.34 1.06
CA ASN A 244 15.37 -5.08 2.30
C ASN A 244 14.09 -5.72 2.87
N ALA A 245 13.07 -5.91 2.02
CA ALA A 245 11.83 -6.61 2.33
C ALA A 245 12.10 -8.11 2.49
N LYS A 246 12.87 -8.45 3.54
CA LYS A 246 13.24 -9.82 3.89
C LYS A 246 11.94 -10.61 4.12
N PRO A 247 11.66 -11.65 3.32
CA PRO A 247 10.41 -12.40 3.44
C PRO A 247 10.27 -12.94 4.87
N LEU A 248 9.02 -13.05 5.30
CA LEU A 248 8.62 -13.53 6.61
C LEU A 248 7.60 -14.65 6.41
N PHE A 249 7.79 -15.73 7.14
CA PHE A 249 7.01 -16.95 7.03
C PHE A 249 6.51 -17.36 8.42
N MET A 250 5.29 -17.89 8.50
CA MET A 250 4.73 -18.55 9.68
C MET A 250 4.49 -20.03 9.36
N TYR A 251 5.31 -20.91 9.95
CA TYR A 251 5.17 -22.36 9.83
C TYR A 251 4.58 -22.98 11.10
N ASN A 252 4.24 -24.26 11.05
CA ASN A 252 4.19 -25.13 12.22
C ASN A 252 5.62 -25.37 12.81
N ARG A 253 5.70 -26.01 13.98
CA ARG A 253 6.94 -26.16 14.76
C ARG A 253 8.07 -26.88 14.02
N ASP A 254 7.70 -27.92 13.28
CA ASP A 254 8.51 -28.84 12.48
C ASP A 254 8.76 -28.35 11.04
N LYS A 255 8.21 -27.17 10.68
CA LYS A 255 8.39 -26.53 9.37
C LYS A 255 7.82 -27.30 8.16
N THR A 256 6.94 -28.28 8.38
CA THR A 256 6.31 -29.08 7.31
C THR A 256 5.12 -28.38 6.65
N ILE A 257 4.50 -27.40 7.33
CA ILE A 257 3.32 -26.66 6.86
C ILE A 257 3.56 -25.16 6.95
N LEU A 258 3.41 -24.43 5.84
CA LEU A 258 3.40 -22.96 5.79
C LEU A 258 1.96 -22.45 5.92
N TYR A 259 1.66 -21.68 6.97
CA TYR A 259 0.34 -21.06 7.17
C TYR A 259 0.21 -19.69 6.51
N TYR A 260 1.27 -18.87 6.53
CA TYR A 260 1.23 -17.51 5.98
C TYR A 260 2.62 -16.99 5.64
N SER A 261 2.70 -16.15 4.62
CA SER A 261 3.93 -15.43 4.27
C SER A 261 3.65 -14.01 3.79
N SER A 262 4.49 -13.07 4.19
CA SER A 262 4.51 -11.70 3.63
C SER A 262 5.95 -11.16 3.62
N THR A 263 6.23 -10.17 2.77
CA THR A 263 7.47 -9.41 2.79
C THR A 263 7.48 -8.28 3.82
N GLN A 264 6.34 -8.00 4.47
CA GLN A 264 6.19 -6.91 5.44
C GLN A 264 5.74 -7.43 6.82
N GLN A 265 6.42 -6.98 7.86
CA GLN A 265 6.05 -7.28 9.26
C GLN A 265 4.68 -6.68 9.64
N ILE A 266 4.26 -5.59 9.00
CA ILE A 266 2.97 -4.94 9.29
C ILE A 266 1.77 -5.83 8.94
N ASP A 267 1.91 -6.74 7.96
CA ASP A 267 0.84 -7.63 7.52
C ASP A 267 0.53 -8.68 8.60
N PHE A 268 1.57 -9.27 9.22
CA PHE A 268 1.40 -10.15 10.38
C PHE A 268 0.79 -9.42 11.58
N ILE A 269 1.07 -8.12 11.74
CA ILE A 269 0.55 -7.32 12.84
C ILE A 269 -0.92 -6.98 12.63
N LYS A 270 -1.28 -6.45 11.45
CA LYS A 270 -2.64 -5.99 11.14
C LYS A 270 -3.59 -7.14 10.82
N ASN A 271 -3.17 -8.05 9.95
CA ASN A 271 -4.08 -9.05 9.38
C ASN A 271 -4.32 -10.23 10.34
N LEU A 272 -3.30 -10.59 11.13
CA LEU A 272 -3.36 -11.69 12.09
C LEU A 272 -3.49 -11.22 13.55
N ASN A 273 -3.57 -9.91 13.81
CA ASN A 273 -3.61 -9.31 15.14
C ASN A 273 -2.47 -9.78 16.08
N ILE A 274 -1.24 -9.80 15.58
CA ILE A 274 -0.06 -10.18 16.39
C ILE A 274 0.64 -8.89 16.81
N SER A 275 0.74 -8.59 18.11
CA SER A 275 1.38 -7.35 18.55
C SER A 275 2.84 -7.27 18.07
N HIS A 276 3.30 -6.08 17.68
CA HIS A 276 4.65 -5.84 17.15
C HIS A 276 5.74 -6.43 18.06
N PHE A 277 5.60 -6.25 19.37
CA PHE A 277 6.51 -6.79 20.39
C PHE A 277 6.53 -8.32 20.39
N THR A 278 5.35 -8.96 20.41
CA THR A 278 5.23 -10.42 20.41
C THR A 278 5.79 -11.03 19.13
N PHE A 279 5.45 -10.49 17.96
CA PHE A 279 6.01 -10.93 16.68
C PHE A 279 7.54 -10.81 16.68
N SER A 280 8.07 -9.64 17.06
CA SER A 280 9.52 -9.38 17.09
C SER A 280 10.27 -10.30 18.07
N LYS A 281 9.67 -10.58 19.25
CA LYS A 281 10.20 -11.51 20.26
C LYS A 281 10.34 -12.91 19.69
N HIS A 282 9.27 -13.44 19.09
CA HIS A 282 9.25 -14.80 18.56
C HIS A 282 10.15 -14.95 17.33
N LEU A 283 10.13 -13.98 16.42
CA LEU A 283 11.03 -13.93 15.26
C LEU A 283 12.51 -13.83 15.64
N LYS A 284 12.88 -12.99 16.63
CA LYS A 284 14.29 -12.83 17.05
C LYS A 284 14.81 -14.03 17.85
N LYS A 285 13.96 -14.67 18.66
CA LYS A 285 14.34 -15.81 19.50
C LYS A 285 14.16 -17.18 18.84
N GLY A 286 13.56 -17.25 17.63
CA GLY A 286 13.17 -18.52 17.01
C GLY A 286 12.17 -19.34 17.83
N SER A 287 11.41 -18.68 18.72
CA SER A 287 10.52 -19.35 19.67
C SER A 287 9.07 -19.36 19.20
N TYR A 288 8.32 -20.38 19.58
CA TYR A 288 6.98 -20.62 19.04
C TYR A 288 5.91 -19.69 19.62
N TYR A 289 5.24 -18.93 18.75
CA TYR A 289 4.05 -18.15 19.10
C TYR A 289 2.88 -19.10 19.40
N LEU A 290 2.17 -18.84 20.49
CA LEU A 290 1.09 -19.70 21.04
C LEU A 290 1.52 -21.17 21.24
N GLY A 291 2.84 -21.44 21.36
CA GLY A 291 3.38 -22.79 21.43
C GLY A 291 3.30 -23.61 20.13
N LYS A 292 2.78 -23.04 19.03
CA LYS A 292 2.47 -23.76 17.77
C LYS A 292 3.16 -23.19 16.53
N TYR A 293 3.29 -21.86 16.44
CA TYR A 293 3.67 -21.17 15.20
C TYR A 293 5.11 -20.66 15.24
N LEU A 294 5.90 -20.97 14.22
CA LEU A 294 7.27 -20.49 14.07
C LEU A 294 7.35 -19.34 13.07
N PHE A 295 7.81 -18.17 13.50
CA PHE A 295 8.17 -17.07 12.59
C PHE A 295 9.65 -17.19 12.18
N THR A 296 9.92 -17.10 10.87
CA THR A 296 11.29 -17.07 10.34
C THR A 296 11.39 -16.17 9.10
N ARG A 297 12.63 -15.83 8.73
CA ARG A 297 12.97 -15.18 7.45
C ARG A 297 13.48 -16.15 6.39
N GLU A 298 13.69 -17.41 6.77
CA GLU A 298 14.23 -18.45 5.91
C GLU A 298 13.09 -19.25 5.26
N PRO A 299 13.09 -19.40 3.92
CA PRO A 299 12.14 -20.28 3.24
C PRO A 299 12.49 -21.75 3.49
N VAL A 300 11.46 -22.60 3.61
CA VAL A 300 11.62 -24.04 3.78
C VAL A 300 11.02 -24.73 2.56
N LEU A 301 11.88 -25.11 1.61
CA LEU A 301 11.47 -25.57 0.27
C LEU A 301 10.61 -26.84 0.26
N ARG A 302 10.64 -27.62 1.35
CA ARG A 302 9.85 -28.86 1.51
C ARG A 302 8.52 -28.66 2.26
N ALA A 303 8.23 -27.43 2.71
CA ALA A 303 6.99 -27.14 3.41
C ALA A 303 5.80 -27.13 2.45
N LYS A 304 4.72 -27.84 2.79
CA LYS A 304 3.45 -27.73 2.07
C LYS A 304 2.77 -26.44 2.47
N VAL A 305 2.31 -25.64 1.49
CA VAL A 305 1.45 -24.49 1.78
C VAL A 305 0.13 -25.02 2.29
N LYS A 306 -0.35 -24.52 3.44
CA LYS A 306 -1.70 -24.84 3.89
C LYS A 306 -2.69 -24.07 3.04
N ASP A 307 -3.63 -24.79 2.44
CA ASP A 307 -4.83 -24.17 1.89
C ASP A 307 -5.70 -23.68 3.06
N ILE A 308 -5.64 -22.38 3.31
CA ILE A 308 -6.37 -21.67 4.35
C ILE A 308 -6.44 -20.19 4.01
N THR A 309 -7.63 -19.60 4.09
CA THR A 309 -7.80 -18.17 3.88
C THR A 309 -7.21 -17.36 5.04
N LEU A 310 -6.91 -16.09 4.77
CA LEU A 310 -6.40 -15.17 5.79
C LEU A 310 -7.37 -15.00 6.99
N LEU A 311 -8.68 -15.07 6.73
CA LEU A 311 -9.73 -14.97 7.74
C LEU A 311 -9.81 -16.23 8.61
N GLU A 312 -9.82 -17.41 8.00
CA GLU A 312 -9.81 -18.69 8.73
C GLU A 312 -8.55 -18.81 9.60
N LEU A 313 -7.41 -18.37 9.09
CA LEU A 313 -6.16 -18.36 9.84
C LEU A 313 -6.22 -17.39 11.04
N ALA A 314 -6.80 -16.20 10.86
CA ALA A 314 -7.01 -15.26 11.96
C ALA A 314 -7.96 -15.84 13.04
N LEU A 315 -9.05 -16.50 12.63
CA LEU A 315 -9.97 -17.22 13.51
C LEU A 315 -9.30 -18.41 14.22
N GLN A 316 -8.43 -19.15 13.53
CA GLN A 316 -7.62 -20.23 14.12
C GLN A 316 -6.67 -19.69 15.19
N LEU A 317 -6.02 -18.54 14.94
CA LEU A 317 -5.16 -17.87 15.90
C LEU A 317 -5.92 -17.32 17.11
N GLU A 318 -7.16 -16.84 16.95
CA GLU A 318 -8.02 -16.43 18.07
C GLU A 318 -8.40 -17.62 18.98
N LYS A 319 -8.82 -18.75 18.39
CA LYS A 319 -9.08 -20.00 19.13
C LYS A 319 -7.83 -20.47 19.88
N ASP A 320 -6.66 -20.40 19.24
CA ASP A 320 -5.39 -20.75 19.88
C ASP A 320 -4.96 -19.76 20.98
N ARG A 321 -5.24 -18.46 20.83
CA ARG A 321 -5.02 -17.45 21.90
C ARG A 321 -5.84 -17.79 23.13
N LYS A 322 -7.11 -18.14 22.97
CA LYS A 322 -7.97 -18.57 24.08
C LYS A 322 -7.44 -19.81 24.77
N LEU A 323 -7.12 -20.86 24.01
CA LEU A 323 -6.60 -22.11 24.57
C LEU A 323 -5.27 -21.88 25.32
N PHE A 324 -4.34 -21.13 24.71
CA PHE A 324 -3.02 -20.83 25.28
C PHE A 324 -3.05 -19.88 26.49
N ASN A 325 -4.13 -19.10 26.64
CA ASN A 325 -4.33 -18.17 27.74
C ASN A 325 -5.39 -18.64 28.76
N LYS A 326 -5.94 -19.86 28.62
CA LYS A 326 -7.03 -20.38 29.48
C LYS A 326 -6.75 -20.28 30.98
N ASN A 327 -5.48 -20.42 31.37
CA ASN A 327 -5.02 -20.38 32.76
C ASN A 327 -4.38 -19.03 33.15
N LYS A 328 -4.58 -17.96 32.37
CA LYS A 328 -4.09 -16.60 32.67
C LYS A 328 -5.27 -15.69 33.00
N PRO A 329 -5.12 -14.72 33.92
CA PRO A 329 -6.16 -13.73 34.17
C PRO A 329 -6.35 -12.87 32.91
N LEU A 330 -7.46 -13.10 32.19
CA LEU A 330 -7.89 -12.30 31.06
C LEU A 330 -8.74 -11.13 31.56
N ASN A 331 -8.32 -9.90 31.23
CA ASN A 331 -9.20 -8.74 31.36
C ASN A 331 -10.34 -8.88 30.34
N SER A 332 -11.59 -8.77 30.78
CA SER A 332 -12.81 -8.90 29.95
C SER A 332 -12.83 -7.98 28.73
N LEU A 333 -12.12 -6.84 28.78
CA LEU A 333 -11.97 -5.89 27.67
C LEU A 333 -11.11 -6.43 26.51
N SER A 334 -10.33 -7.50 26.73
CA SER A 334 -9.47 -8.15 25.72
C SER A 334 -10.17 -9.25 24.93
N ASN A 335 -11.46 -9.47 25.15
CA ASN A 335 -12.23 -10.48 24.43
C ASN A 335 -12.59 -10.00 23.01
N SER A 336 -12.40 -10.89 22.04
CA SER A 336 -12.77 -10.66 20.65
C SER A 336 -14.30 -10.68 20.45
N VAL A 337 -14.80 -9.76 19.64
CA VAL A 337 -16.22 -9.52 19.39
C VAL A 337 -16.50 -9.65 17.91
N LEU A 338 -17.43 -10.54 17.55
CA LEU A 338 -18.07 -10.59 16.24
C LEU A 338 -19.26 -9.65 16.26
N MET A 339 -19.29 -8.71 15.33
CA MET A 339 -20.43 -7.86 15.03
C MET A 339 -21.09 -8.36 13.75
N CYS A 340 -22.35 -8.77 13.81
CA CYS A 340 -23.18 -9.13 12.67
C CYS A 340 -24.19 -8.00 12.42
N LEU A 341 -24.62 -7.76 11.19
CA LEU A 341 -25.81 -6.95 10.94
C LEU A 341 -27.06 -7.60 11.58
N ASP A 342 -28.04 -6.79 11.96
CA ASP A 342 -29.34 -7.25 12.49
C ASP A 342 -30.38 -7.36 11.35
N ASN A 343 -30.77 -8.59 11.01
CA ASN A 343 -31.49 -8.88 9.75
C ASN A 343 -33.02 -8.70 9.83
N ASN A 344 -33.54 -7.84 10.70
CA ASN A 344 -34.98 -7.55 10.77
C ASN A 344 -35.51 -6.70 9.59
N SER A 345 -34.65 -6.31 8.65
CA SER A 345 -35.07 -5.68 7.39
C SER A 345 -34.20 -6.09 6.19
N LEU A 346 -34.82 -6.89 5.32
CA LEU A 346 -34.47 -7.24 3.93
C LEU A 346 -33.41 -8.33 3.69
N ALA A 347 -33.88 -9.35 2.94
CA ALA A 347 -33.19 -10.28 2.04
C ALA A 347 -31.94 -11.03 2.53
N GLU A 348 -32.07 -12.36 2.51
CA GLU A 348 -30.97 -13.32 2.59
C GLU A 348 -30.00 -13.11 1.42
N ASP A 349 -28.92 -12.34 1.62
CA ASP A 349 -27.53 -12.75 1.32
C ASP A 349 -26.47 -11.61 1.44
N ASP A 350 -26.51 -10.78 2.49
CA ASP A 350 -25.27 -10.18 2.99
C ASP A 350 -25.25 -9.97 4.51
N ASN A 351 -24.97 -11.06 5.23
CA ASN A 351 -24.66 -10.99 6.66
C ASN A 351 -23.28 -10.35 6.86
N ILE A 352 -23.20 -9.01 6.86
CA ILE A 352 -21.98 -8.27 7.18
C ILE A 352 -21.49 -8.67 8.58
N LYS A 353 -20.40 -9.44 8.61
CA LYS A 353 -19.77 -10.00 9.82
C LYS A 353 -18.38 -9.40 9.99
N MET A 354 -18.19 -8.60 11.05
CA MET A 354 -16.93 -7.92 11.35
C MET A 354 -16.34 -8.47 12.66
N LEU A 355 -15.11 -8.99 12.59
CA LEU A 355 -14.36 -9.45 13.75
C LEU A 355 -13.51 -8.31 14.32
N PHE A 356 -13.76 -7.95 15.58
CA PHE A 356 -12.95 -7.02 16.34
C PHE A 356 -12.17 -7.76 17.42
N PHE A 357 -10.85 -7.62 17.43
CA PHE A 357 -9.98 -8.32 18.37
C PHE A 357 -9.97 -7.76 19.81
N SER A 358 -10.89 -6.84 20.11
CA SER A 358 -11.24 -6.43 21.47
C SER A 358 -12.57 -5.66 21.47
N VAL A 359 -13.25 -5.65 22.61
CA VAL A 359 -14.39 -4.76 22.86
C VAL A 359 -14.02 -3.30 22.56
N GLY A 360 -12.81 -2.88 22.96
CA GLY A 360 -12.31 -1.53 22.69
C GLY A 360 -12.20 -1.19 21.21
N LYS A 361 -11.74 -2.11 20.36
CA LYS A 361 -11.66 -1.92 18.91
C LYS A 361 -13.02 -1.90 18.23
N CYS A 362 -13.98 -2.69 18.74
CA CYS A 362 -15.37 -2.64 18.29
C CYS A 362 -16.03 -1.28 18.61
N VAL A 363 -15.78 -0.74 19.82
CA VAL A 363 -16.26 0.59 20.23
C VAL A 363 -15.63 1.71 19.40
N GLU A 364 -14.32 1.64 19.14
CA GLU A 364 -13.61 2.59 18.26
C GLU A 364 -14.22 2.62 16.86
N TYR A 365 -14.53 1.45 16.29
CA TYR A 365 -15.24 1.36 15.01
C TYR A 365 -16.64 2.00 15.05
N LEU A 366 -17.47 1.66 16.05
CA LEU A 366 -18.81 2.23 16.17
C LEU A 366 -18.77 3.76 16.32
N ARG A 367 -17.84 4.29 17.11
CA ARG A 367 -17.64 5.74 17.28
C ARG A 367 -17.17 6.43 16.00
N ASN A 368 -16.30 5.80 15.22
CA ASN A 368 -15.86 6.35 13.93
C ASN A 368 -16.99 6.39 12.89
N ASN A 369 -18.01 5.53 13.03
CA ASN A 369 -19.24 5.56 12.25
C ASN A 369 -20.35 6.47 12.86
N GLY A 370 -19.99 7.32 13.84
CA GLY A 370 -20.90 8.31 14.44
C GLY A 370 -21.78 7.79 15.59
N PHE A 371 -21.69 6.50 15.95
CA PHE A 371 -22.49 5.96 17.05
C PHE A 371 -21.86 6.28 18.42
N PRO A 372 -22.62 6.72 19.43
CA PRO A 372 -22.11 7.01 20.78
C PRO A 372 -21.87 5.75 21.63
N ALA A 373 -21.20 4.76 21.04
CA ALA A 373 -20.86 3.51 21.71
C ALA A 373 -19.81 3.70 22.81
N THR A 374 -19.97 3.00 23.92
CA THR A 374 -18.97 2.88 24.99
C THR A 374 -18.69 1.41 25.29
N GLN A 375 -17.60 1.11 25.98
CA GLN A 375 -17.27 -0.27 26.36
C GLN A 375 -18.34 -0.85 27.30
N THR A 376 -18.83 -0.05 28.24
CA THR A 376 -19.90 -0.43 29.18
C THR A 376 -21.26 -0.64 28.51
N THR A 377 -21.61 0.14 27.47
CA THR A 377 -22.86 -0.12 26.72
C THR A 377 -22.73 -1.33 25.80
N LEU A 378 -21.58 -1.51 25.12
CA LEU A 378 -21.37 -2.63 24.22
C LEU A 378 -21.33 -3.97 24.96
N VAL A 379 -20.62 -4.08 26.10
CA VAL A 379 -20.54 -5.32 26.89
C VAL A 379 -21.92 -5.83 27.32
N LYS A 380 -22.87 -4.93 27.61
CA LYS A 380 -24.27 -5.27 27.94
C LYS A 380 -25.10 -5.77 26.74
N ARG A 381 -24.58 -5.70 25.52
CA ARG A 381 -25.25 -6.09 24.27
C ARG A 381 -24.60 -7.29 23.57
N ILE A 382 -23.41 -7.71 24.00
CA ILE A 382 -22.74 -8.90 23.47
C ILE A 382 -23.43 -10.16 24.00
N ASN A 383 -23.62 -11.16 23.13
CA ASN A 383 -24.29 -12.45 23.37
C ASN A 383 -25.78 -12.38 23.72
N THR A 384 -26.41 -11.20 23.81
CA THR A 384 -27.84 -11.09 24.14
C THR A 384 -28.76 -11.35 22.94
N GLY A 385 -28.23 -11.34 21.72
CA GLY A 385 -29.04 -11.40 20.49
C GLY A 385 -29.77 -10.10 20.16
N ILE A 386 -29.71 -9.08 21.02
CA ILE A 386 -30.41 -7.82 20.86
C ILE A 386 -29.60 -6.86 19.99
N SER A 387 -30.25 -6.32 18.96
CA SER A 387 -29.72 -5.27 18.09
C SER A 387 -29.20 -4.05 18.87
N TYR A 388 -28.03 -3.56 18.48
CA TYR A 388 -27.44 -2.33 19.00
C TYR A 388 -26.81 -1.57 17.83
N TYR A 389 -27.40 -0.41 17.49
CA TYR A 389 -27.11 0.36 16.28
C TYR A 389 -27.25 -0.42 14.96
N GLY A 390 -28.19 -1.37 14.89
CA GLY A 390 -28.41 -2.22 13.71
C GLY A 390 -27.49 -3.44 13.62
N TYR A 391 -26.80 -3.79 14.71
CA TYR A 391 -25.89 -4.94 14.77
C TYR A 391 -26.14 -5.84 15.98
N ILE A 392 -26.01 -7.16 15.80
CA ILE A 392 -25.98 -8.16 16.86
C ILE A 392 -24.52 -8.50 17.17
N PHE A 393 -24.14 -8.50 18.45
CA PHE A 393 -22.76 -8.76 18.87
C PHE A 393 -22.63 -10.10 19.59
N LYS A 394 -21.54 -10.84 19.33
CA LYS A 394 -21.21 -12.11 19.99
C LYS A 394 -19.73 -12.15 20.38
N TYR A 395 -19.39 -12.75 21.51
CA TYR A 395 -17.99 -13.06 21.82
C TYR A 395 -17.53 -14.25 20.96
N VAL A 396 -16.33 -14.14 20.37
CA VAL A 396 -15.63 -15.22 19.64
C VAL A 396 -14.58 -15.81 20.54
#